data_AF-A0A397HBV4-F1
#
_entry.id   AF-A0A397HBV4-F1
#
_cell.length_a   1.000
_cell.length_b   1.000
_cell.length_c   1.000
_cell.angle_alpha   90.00
_cell.angle_beta   90.00
_cell.angle_gamma   90.00
#
_symmetry.space_group_name_H-M   'P 1'
#
loop_
_entity.id
_entity.type
_entity.pdbx_description
1 polymer ?
#
loop_
_entity_poly.entity_id
_entity_poly.type
_entity_poly.pdbx_seq_one_letter_code
_entity_poly.pdbx_strand_id
1 'polypeptide(L)'
;MAFYRCPYILRTGEVCNRECYHPKGCKVHRDSPIRYPCKEYGCVKFTSSDYGYCDPHMQKHPGEDGTKIRSAWKKYIASEYTDIVQASDSSCHKLQQVKKSVER
;
A
#
# COMPACT_ATOMS: atom_id res chain seq x y z
N MET A 1 -4.86 45.92 -4.49
CA MET A 1 -4.80 44.45 -4.60
C MET A 1 -5.10 43.85 -3.24
N ALA A 2 -5.96 42.83 -3.17
CA ALA A 2 -6.10 42.04 -1.95
C ALA A 2 -4.92 41.07 -1.84
N PHE A 3 -4.26 41.06 -0.68
CA PHE A 3 -3.25 40.06 -0.34
C PHE A 3 -3.94 38.96 0.46
N TYR A 4 -3.80 37.72 0.00
CA TYR A 4 -4.27 36.52 0.67
C TYR A 4 -3.08 35.77 1.26
N ARG A 5 -3.34 34.94 2.28
CA ARG A 5 -2.35 33.97 2.78
C ARG A 5 -2.71 32.59 2.27
N CYS A 6 -1.71 31.86 1.80
CA CYS A 6 -1.91 30.52 1.27
C CYS A 6 -2.35 29.55 2.39
N PRO A 7 -3.56 28.94 2.29
CA PRO A 7 -4.10 28.07 3.34
C PRO A 7 -3.58 26.62 3.27
N TYR A 8 -2.62 26.33 2.39
CA TYR A 8 -2.17 24.96 2.13
C TYR A 8 -1.43 24.36 3.33
N ILE A 9 -1.83 23.18 3.76
CA ILE A 9 -1.19 22.43 4.85
C ILE A 9 -0.09 21.53 4.27
N LEU A 10 1.13 21.70 4.76
CA LEU A 10 2.30 20.91 4.39
C LEU A 10 2.24 19.51 5.02
N ARG A 11 3.14 18.64 4.56
CA ARG A 11 3.30 17.27 5.09
C ARG A 11 3.65 17.25 6.59
N THR A 12 4.26 18.33 7.08
CA THR A 12 4.61 18.57 8.48
C THR A 12 3.43 19.01 9.34
N GLY A 13 2.28 19.36 8.73
CA GLY A 13 1.14 19.99 9.41
C GLY A 13 1.24 21.51 9.49
N GLU A 14 2.35 22.10 9.05
CA GLU A 14 2.50 23.55 8.99
C GLU A 14 1.72 24.13 7.82
N VAL A 15 1.11 25.30 8.03
CA VAL A 15 0.42 26.03 6.96
C VAL A 15 1.44 26.85 6.19
N CYS A 16 1.40 26.77 4.84
CA CYS A 16 2.32 27.46 3.96
C CYS A 16 2.37 28.98 4.23
N ASN A 17 1.21 29.62 4.43
CA ASN A 17 1.07 31.02 4.83
C ASN A 17 1.78 32.07 3.95
N ARG A 18 2.31 31.68 2.79
CA ARG A 18 2.92 32.62 1.85
C ARG A 18 1.87 33.60 1.32
N GLU A 19 2.27 34.85 1.20
CA GLU A 19 1.46 35.90 0.61
C GLU A 19 1.20 35.59 -0.88
N CYS A 20 -0.05 35.70 -1.29
CA CYS A 20 -0.48 35.44 -2.66
C CYS A 20 -1.62 36.36 -3.08
N TYR A 21 -1.73 36.59 -4.38
CA TYR A 21 -2.79 37.42 -4.95
C TYR A 21 -4.07 36.63 -5.27
N HIS A 22 -4.11 35.34 -4.95
CA HIS A 22 -5.19 34.45 -5.32
C HIS A 22 -5.78 33.76 -4.08
N PRO A 23 -7.12 33.73 -3.92
CA PRO A 23 -7.77 33.23 -2.70
C PRO A 23 -7.58 31.72 -2.50
N LYS A 24 -7.44 30.95 -3.58
CA LYS A 24 -7.20 29.49 -3.50
C LYS A 24 -5.81 29.09 -2.98
N GLY A 25 -4.84 30.01 -2.98
CA GLY A 25 -3.47 29.73 -2.55
C GLY A 25 -2.40 30.28 -3.49
N CYS A 26 -1.14 30.10 -3.11
CA CYS A 26 0.00 30.55 -3.90
C CYS A 26 0.14 29.75 -5.21
N LYS A 27 0.96 30.26 -6.15
CA LYS A 27 1.18 29.64 -7.47
C LYS A 27 1.55 28.14 -7.39
N VAL A 28 2.24 27.73 -6.34
CA VAL A 28 2.67 26.33 -6.13
C VAL A 28 1.52 25.45 -5.61
N HIS A 29 0.64 25.99 -4.77
CA HIS A 29 -0.37 25.22 -4.06
C HIS A 29 -1.79 25.37 -4.62
N ARG A 30 -2.00 26.26 -5.59
CA ARG A 30 -3.30 26.50 -6.20
C ARG A 30 -3.93 25.23 -6.78
N ASP A 31 -3.12 24.36 -7.39
CA ASP A 31 -3.54 23.10 -8.02
C ASP A 31 -3.11 21.86 -7.21
N SER A 32 -2.57 22.08 -6.00
CA SER A 32 -2.16 20.98 -5.13
C SER A 32 -3.38 20.38 -4.43
N PRO A 33 -3.45 19.04 -4.28
CA PRO A 33 -4.53 18.40 -3.55
C PRO A 33 -4.51 18.82 -2.07
N ILE A 34 -5.71 19.07 -1.53
CA ILE A 34 -5.91 19.43 -0.13
C ILE A 34 -5.44 18.28 0.75
N ARG A 35 -4.76 18.62 1.85
CA ARG A 35 -4.28 17.64 2.83
C ARG A 35 -5.14 17.64 4.08
N TYR A 36 -5.31 16.47 4.65
CA TYR A 36 -6.07 16.25 5.87
C TYR A 36 -5.37 15.23 6.77
N PRO A 37 -5.66 15.21 8.08
CA PRO A 37 -5.04 14.26 9.00
C PRO A 37 -5.38 12.82 8.62
N CYS A 38 -4.44 11.91 8.83
CA CYS A 38 -4.65 10.48 8.64
C CYS A 38 -5.76 9.97 9.57
N LYS A 39 -6.64 9.11 9.04
CA LYS A 39 -7.71 8.46 9.81
C LYS A 39 -7.24 7.45 10.87
N GLU A 40 -6.00 6.99 10.81
CA GLU A 40 -5.47 6.03 11.78
C GLU A 40 -5.36 6.67 13.18
N TYR A 41 -5.92 6.00 14.18
CA TYR A 41 -5.88 6.46 15.56
C TYR A 41 -4.43 6.65 16.05
N GLY A 42 -4.11 7.83 16.56
CA GLY A 42 -2.76 8.19 17.03
C GLY A 42 -1.79 8.63 15.92
N CYS A 43 -2.22 8.74 14.66
CA CYS A 43 -1.37 9.24 13.58
C CYS A 43 -1.50 10.76 13.38
N VAL A 44 -0.38 11.48 13.46
CA VAL A 44 -0.33 12.95 13.25
C VAL A 44 0.04 13.31 11.81
N LYS A 45 0.19 12.32 10.92
CA LYS A 45 0.61 12.58 9.53
C LYS A 45 -0.55 13.11 8.69
N PHE A 46 -0.26 14.09 7.84
CA PHE A 46 -1.20 14.62 6.86
C PHE A 46 -1.08 13.86 5.53
N THR A 47 -2.23 13.47 4.98
CA THR A 47 -2.36 12.75 3.71
C THR A 47 -3.22 13.54 2.73
N SER A 48 -2.97 13.31 1.44
CA SER A 48 -3.82 13.75 0.33
C SER A 48 -4.39 12.56 -0.45
N SER A 49 -4.24 11.34 0.06
CA SER A 49 -4.78 10.15 -0.61
C SER A 49 -6.29 10.09 -0.39
N ASP A 50 -7.09 9.80 -1.40
CA ASP A 50 -8.55 9.73 -1.29
C ASP A 50 -9.04 8.73 -0.23
N TYR A 51 -8.27 7.66 0.03
CA TYR A 51 -8.55 6.68 1.10
C TYR A 51 -8.48 7.28 2.52
N GLY A 52 -7.72 8.35 2.68
CA GLY A 52 -7.52 9.07 3.92
C GLY A 52 -6.57 8.43 4.93
N TYR A 53 -5.67 7.59 4.43
CA TYR A 53 -4.56 7.03 5.18
C TYR A 53 -3.25 7.65 4.71
N CYS A 54 -2.27 7.81 5.60
CA CYS A 54 -0.92 8.11 5.14
C CYS A 54 -0.32 6.88 4.45
N ASP A 55 0.67 7.08 3.58
CA ASP A 55 1.31 6.02 2.79
C ASP A 55 1.60 4.70 3.58
N PRO A 56 2.21 4.73 4.78
CA PRO A 56 2.45 3.50 5.54
C PRO A 56 1.17 2.83 6.05
N HIS A 57 0.12 3.61 6.33
CA HIS A 57 -1.16 3.08 6.80
C HIS A 57 -2.06 2.60 5.64
N MET A 58 -1.86 3.14 4.44
CA MET A 58 -2.53 2.67 3.23
C MET A 58 -2.19 1.20 2.93
N GLN A 59 -0.96 0.76 3.22
CA GLN A 59 -0.55 -0.64 3.05
C GLN A 59 -1.21 -1.59 4.06
N LYS A 60 -1.57 -1.09 5.24
CA LYS A 60 -2.28 -1.85 6.29
C LYS A 60 -3.76 -1.99 5.99
N HIS A 61 -4.34 -1.00 5.30
CA HIS A 61 -5.72 -0.98 4.83
C HIS A 61 -5.78 -0.94 3.30
N PRO A 62 -5.33 -2.01 2.60
CA PRO A 62 -5.50 -2.08 1.16
C PRO A 62 -7.00 -2.01 0.86
N GLY A 63 -7.39 -1.09 -0.03
CA GLY A 63 -8.76 -1.06 -0.55
C GLY A 63 -9.16 -2.42 -1.13
N GLU A 64 -10.46 -2.62 -1.36
CA GLU A 64 -11.01 -3.90 -1.86
C GLU A 64 -10.32 -4.40 -3.12
N ASP A 65 -9.83 -3.51 -3.98
CA ASP A 65 -9.10 -3.89 -5.19
C ASP A 65 -7.69 -4.41 -4.88
N GLY A 66 -7.02 -3.82 -3.88
CA GLY A 66 -5.71 -4.28 -3.41
C GLY A 66 -5.76 -5.66 -2.77
N THR A 67 -6.83 -5.97 -2.02
CA THR A 67 -7.01 -7.32 -1.45
C THR A 67 -7.30 -8.36 -2.53
N LYS A 68 -8.12 -8.02 -3.54
CA LYS A 68 -8.38 -8.88 -4.70
C LYS A 68 -7.10 -9.16 -5.47
N ILE A 69 -6.30 -8.15 -5.81
CA ILE A 69 -5.02 -8.30 -6.50
C ILE A 69 -4.07 -9.20 -5.70
N ARG A 70 -3.92 -8.96 -4.40
CA ARG A 70 -3.05 -9.77 -3.53
C ARG A 70 -3.53 -11.23 -3.44
N SER A 71 -4.84 -11.46 -3.41
CA SER A 71 -5.41 -12.81 -3.40
C SER A 71 -5.20 -13.53 -4.74
N ALA A 72 -5.35 -12.82 -5.87
CA ALA A 72 -5.13 -13.36 -7.20
C ALA A 72 -3.65 -13.73 -7.40
N TRP A 73 -2.73 -12.86 -6.94
CA TRP A 73 -1.30 -13.11 -7.00
C TRP A 73 -0.87 -14.32 -6.17
N LYS A 74 -1.44 -14.50 -4.97
CA LYS A 74 -1.23 -15.70 -4.16
C LYS A 74 -1.71 -16.98 -4.85
N LYS A 75 -2.88 -16.93 -5.51
CA LYS A 75 -3.42 -18.07 -6.28
C LYS A 75 -2.53 -18.41 -7.48
N TYR A 76 -2.07 -17.39 -8.21
CA TYR A 76 -1.15 -17.56 -9.32
C TYR A 76 0.17 -18.19 -8.86
N ILE A 77 0.81 -17.69 -7.80
CA ILE A 77 2.03 -18.32 -7.26
C ILE A 77 1.78 -19.78 -6.86
N ALA A 78 0.65 -20.05 -6.18
CA ALA A 78 0.32 -21.41 -5.78
C ALA A 78 0.14 -22.33 -7.00
N SER A 79 -0.45 -21.86 -8.11
CA SER A 79 -0.59 -22.66 -9.34
C SER A 79 0.72 -22.84 -10.10
N GLU A 80 1.64 -21.88 -10.06
CA GLU A 80 2.93 -22.00 -10.75
C GLU A 80 3.90 -22.95 -10.02
N TYR A 81 3.76 -23.09 -8.69
CA TYR A 81 4.65 -23.93 -7.87
C TYR A 81 4.05 -25.30 -7.50
N THR A 82 2.81 -25.61 -7.88
CA THR A 82 2.20 -26.92 -7.62
C THR A 82 2.94 -28.07 -8.30
N ASP A 83 3.45 -27.85 -9.52
CA ASP A 83 4.17 -28.87 -10.28
C ASP A 83 5.51 -29.23 -9.61
N ILE A 84 6.15 -28.25 -8.96
CA ILE A 84 7.41 -28.45 -8.22
C ILE A 84 7.15 -29.26 -6.95
N VAL A 85 6.09 -28.94 -6.19
CA VAL A 85 5.75 -29.64 -4.95
C VAL A 85 5.31 -31.08 -5.23
N GLN A 86 4.48 -31.30 -6.26
CA GLN A 86 4.02 -32.63 -6.66
C GLN A 86 5.17 -33.54 -7.14
N ALA A 87 6.17 -32.98 -7.81
CA ALA A 87 7.37 -33.72 -8.22
C ALA A 87 8.22 -34.16 -7.00
N SER A 88 8.35 -33.32 -5.98
CA SER A 88 9.06 -33.68 -4.74
C SER A 88 8.35 -34.75 -3.90
N ASP A 89 7.02 -34.68 -3.76
CA ASP A 89 6.25 -35.66 -3.00
C ASP A 89 6.26 -37.05 -3.67
N SER A 90 6.15 -37.07 -5.01
CA SER A 90 6.24 -38.30 -5.80
C SER A 90 7.63 -38.95 -5.72
N SER A 91 8.69 -38.13 -5.71
CA SER A 91 10.07 -38.60 -5.52
C SER A 91 10.29 -39.22 -4.12
N CYS A 92 9.74 -38.57 -3.08
CA CYS A 92 9.88 -39.02 -1.69
C CYS A 92 9.15 -40.35 -1.44
N HIS A 93 7.94 -40.52 -1.97
CA HIS A 93 7.19 -41.79 -1.89
C HIS A 93 7.93 -42.93 -2.60
N LYS A 94 8.58 -42.65 -3.73
CA LYS A 94 9.37 -43.63 -4.50
C LYS A 94 10.61 -44.11 -3.73
N LEU A 95 11.32 -43.21 -3.05
CA LEU A 95 12.46 -43.55 -2.19
C LEU A 95 12.04 -44.39 -0.98
N GLN A 96 10.86 -44.14 -0.41
CA GLN A 96 10.38 -44.87 0.75
C GLN A 96 9.93 -46.30 0.42
N GLN A 97 9.47 -46.55 -0.81
CA GLN A 97 9.21 -47.91 -1.29
C GLN A 97 10.51 -48.70 -1.55
N VAL A 98 11.53 -48.06 -2.14
CA VAL A 98 12.84 -48.70 -2.37
C VAL A 98 13.53 -49.08 -1.05
N LYS A 99 13.46 -48.22 -0.02
CA LYS A 99 14.01 -48.54 1.31
C LYS A 99 13.34 -49.77 1.94
N LYS A 100 12.01 -49.88 1.87
CA LYS A 100 11.26 -51.03 2.41
C LYS A 100 11.54 -52.36 1.69
N SER A 101 12.03 -52.32 0.45
CA SER A 101 12.41 -53.52 -0.32
C SER A 101 13.85 -53.97 -0.07
N VAL A 102 14.72 -53.10 0.43
CA VAL A 102 16.12 -53.41 0.77
C VAL A 102 16.25 -53.99 2.19
N GLU A 103 15.32 -53.69 3.08
CA GLU A 103 15.31 -54.15 4.49
C GLU A 103 14.56 -55.48 4.71
N ARG A 104 14.22 -56.22 3.63
CA ARG A 104 13.49 -57.49 3.68
C ARG A 104 14.33 -58.66 3.15
#